data_AF-A0A6A1V1L4-F1
#
_entry.id   AF-A0A6A1V1L4-F1
#
_cell.length_a   1.000
_cell.length_b   1.000
_cell.length_c   1.000
_cell.angle_alpha   90.00
_cell.angle_beta   90.00
_cell.angle_gamma   90.00
#
_symmetry.space_group_name_H-M   'P 1'
#
loop_
_entity.id
_entity.type
_entity.pdbx_description
1 polymer ?
#
loop_
_entity_poly.entity_id
_entity_poly.type
_entity_poly.pdbx_seq_one_letter_code
_entity_poly.pdbx_strand_id
1 'polypeptide(L)'
;MSTQTSIKDAFGKYAEYLNDLNDKRERVVKASRDVTINSKKVIFQVHRIGKHNRVEVLEKAEKDLAAVTDRYMSRLAKELQGTDFWKLRRAYSPGVQEYVEAATFFKFCKAGTLLNLDEINAALLPLSDPSLELCR
;
A
#
# COMPACT_ATOMS: atom_id res chain seq x y z
N MET A 1 47.30 15.99 -5.57
CA MET A 1 46.71 14.63 -5.56
C MET A 1 45.60 14.43 -4.52
N SER A 2 45.50 15.24 -3.45
CA SER A 2 44.47 15.08 -2.39
C SER A 2 43.02 15.40 -2.83
N THR A 3 42.81 16.30 -3.79
CA THR A 3 41.47 16.74 -4.23
C THR A 3 40.74 15.73 -5.13
N GLN A 4 41.45 14.95 -5.95
CA GLN A 4 40.82 13.93 -6.80
C GLN A 4 40.24 12.76 -5.98
N THR A 5 40.95 12.34 -4.92
CA THR A 5 40.46 11.28 -4.02
C THR A 5 39.20 11.74 -3.28
N SER A 6 39.18 12.99 -2.80
CA SER A 6 38.02 13.58 -2.12
C SER A 6 36.76 13.63 -2.99
N ILE A 7 36.89 14.02 -4.28
CA ILE A 7 35.75 14.03 -5.20
C ILE A 7 35.29 12.59 -5.49
N LYS A 8 36.21 11.67 -5.75
CA LYS A 8 35.86 10.26 -6.00
C LYS A 8 35.10 9.63 -4.84
N ASP A 9 35.52 9.91 -3.61
CA ASP A 9 34.86 9.41 -2.40
C ASP A 9 33.46 10.01 -2.22
N ALA A 10 33.27 11.30 -2.56
CA ALA A 10 31.96 11.93 -2.54
C ALA A 10 31.01 11.30 -3.56
N PHE A 11 31.46 11.08 -4.80
CA PHE A 11 30.67 10.38 -5.82
C PHE A 11 30.37 8.93 -5.44
N GLY A 12 31.28 8.24 -4.75
CA GLY A 12 31.04 6.92 -4.18
C GLY A 12 29.84 6.91 -3.22
N LYS A 13 29.82 7.84 -2.26
CA LYS A 13 28.71 8.00 -1.31
C LYS A 13 27.38 8.34 -2.00
N TYR A 14 27.42 9.19 -3.03
CA TYR A 14 26.21 9.51 -3.79
C TYR A 14 25.69 8.31 -4.59
N ALA A 15 26.59 7.51 -5.17
CA ALA A 15 26.22 6.30 -5.90
C ALA A 15 25.57 5.28 -4.95
N GLU A 16 26.16 5.03 -3.78
CA GLU A 16 25.58 4.16 -2.75
C GLU A 16 24.18 4.62 -2.34
N TYR A 17 24.02 5.90 -2.00
CA TYR A 17 22.71 6.47 -1.64
C TYR A 17 21.66 6.31 -2.76
N LEU A 18 22.03 6.55 -4.02
CA LEU A 18 21.11 6.42 -5.15
C LEU A 18 20.74 4.95 -5.41
N ASN A 19 21.68 4.03 -5.25
CA ASN A 19 21.42 2.60 -5.36
C ASN A 19 20.45 2.13 -4.27
N ASP A 20 20.68 2.51 -3.01
CA ASP A 20 19.78 2.17 -1.90
C ASP A 20 18.35 2.72 -2.13
N LEU A 21 18.25 3.95 -2.63
CA LEU A 21 16.97 4.57 -2.98
C LEU A 21 16.28 3.82 -4.13
N ASN A 22 17.02 3.39 -5.15
CA ASN A 22 16.47 2.62 -6.26
C ASN A 22 15.98 1.24 -5.81
N ASP A 23 16.79 0.52 -5.03
CA ASP A 23 16.43 -0.79 -4.49
C ASP A 23 15.17 -0.72 -3.63
N LYS A 24 15.08 0.32 -2.78
CA LYS A 24 13.88 0.58 -2.00
C LYS A 24 12.67 0.89 -2.89
N ARG A 25 12.83 1.74 -3.90
CA ARG A 25 11.76 2.04 -4.87
C ARG A 25 11.26 0.76 -5.55
N GLU A 26 12.15 -0.15 -5.96
CA GLU A 26 11.74 -1.42 -6.57
C GLU A 26 10.94 -2.31 -5.62
N ARG A 27 11.33 -2.40 -4.35
CA ARG A 27 10.55 -3.14 -3.34
C ARG A 27 9.16 -2.55 -3.15
N VAL A 28 9.05 -1.22 -3.08
CA VAL A 28 7.76 -0.51 -2.98
C VAL A 28 6.90 -0.74 -4.23
N VAL A 29 7.47 -0.68 -5.44
CA VAL A 29 6.73 -0.96 -6.68
C VAL A 29 6.19 -2.40 -6.67
N LYS A 30 6.99 -3.37 -6.24
CA LYS A 30 6.56 -4.78 -6.14
C LYS A 30 5.41 -4.94 -5.13
N ALA A 31 5.55 -4.37 -3.93
CA ALA A 31 4.49 -4.39 -2.92
C ALA A 31 3.21 -3.70 -3.40
N SER A 32 3.32 -2.56 -4.07
CA SER A 32 2.17 -1.85 -4.65
C SER A 32 1.45 -2.67 -5.71
N ARG A 33 2.18 -3.40 -6.56
CA ARG A 33 1.59 -4.28 -7.57
C ARG A 33 0.83 -5.43 -6.93
N ASP A 34 1.37 -6.02 -5.86
CA ASP A 34 0.67 -7.07 -5.10
C ASP A 34 -0.66 -6.53 -4.52
N VAL A 35 -0.66 -5.32 -3.96
CA VAL A 35 -1.89 -4.65 -3.49
C VAL A 35 -2.88 -4.47 -4.64
N THR A 36 -2.45 -3.91 -5.78
CA THR A 36 -3.33 -3.68 -6.94
C THR A 36 -3.95 -4.99 -7.42
N ILE A 37 -3.15 -6.04 -7.63
CA ILE A 37 -3.64 -7.32 -8.16
C ILE A 37 -4.71 -7.92 -7.25
N ASN A 38 -4.49 -7.90 -5.93
CA ASN A 38 -5.44 -8.54 -5.02
C ASN A 38 -6.65 -7.65 -4.72
N SER A 39 -6.51 -6.32 -4.73
CA SER A 39 -7.64 -5.38 -4.66
C SER A 39 -8.57 -5.55 -5.87
N LYS A 40 -8.01 -5.69 -7.08
CA LYS A 40 -8.79 -6.01 -8.28
C LYS A 40 -9.58 -7.31 -8.16
N LYS A 41 -8.98 -8.36 -7.60
CA LYS A 41 -9.69 -9.63 -7.38
C LYS A 41 -10.91 -9.43 -6.49
N VAL A 42 -10.80 -8.64 -5.42
CA VAL A 42 -11.93 -8.27 -4.55
C VAL A 42 -12.99 -7.52 -5.35
N ILE A 43 -12.61 -6.49 -6.12
CA ILE A 43 -13.54 -5.71 -6.95
C ILE A 43 -14.30 -6.62 -7.94
N PHE A 44 -13.58 -7.46 -8.69
CA PHE A 44 -14.19 -8.43 -9.61
C PHE A 44 -15.09 -9.45 -8.92
N GLN A 45 -14.78 -9.82 -7.68
CA GLN A 45 -15.63 -10.71 -6.90
C GLN A 45 -16.94 -10.03 -6.50
N VAL A 46 -16.86 -8.80 -5.98
CA VAL A 46 -18.03 -8.00 -5.60
C VAL A 46 -18.91 -7.68 -6.81
N HIS A 47 -18.35 -7.50 -8.00
CA HIS A 47 -19.12 -7.34 -9.25
C HIS A 47 -20.01 -8.55 -9.61
N ARG A 48 -19.73 -9.74 -9.07
CA ARG A 48 -20.51 -10.96 -9.35
C ARG A 48 -21.70 -11.15 -8.42
N ILE A 49 -21.98 -10.18 -7.55
CA ILE A 49 -23.17 -10.21 -6.69
C ILE A 49 -24.43 -10.27 -7.56
N GLY A 50 -25.23 -11.29 -7.33
CA GLY A 50 -26.56 -11.49 -7.86
C GLY A 50 -27.56 -11.79 -6.75
N LYS A 51 -28.83 -11.99 -7.14
CA LYS A 51 -29.94 -12.16 -6.19
C LYS A 51 -29.79 -13.36 -5.25
N HIS A 52 -29.16 -14.43 -5.72
CA HIS A 52 -29.12 -15.72 -5.01
C HIS A 52 -27.78 -16.05 -4.34
N ASN A 53 -26.70 -15.31 -4.64
CA ASN A 53 -25.35 -15.57 -4.15
C ASN A 53 -24.75 -14.39 -3.35
N ARG A 54 -25.55 -13.35 -3.07
CA ARG A 54 -25.08 -12.11 -2.43
C ARG A 54 -24.33 -12.36 -1.13
N VAL A 55 -24.85 -13.21 -0.25
CA VAL A 55 -24.27 -13.48 1.07
C VAL A 55 -22.90 -14.15 0.92
N GLU A 56 -22.83 -15.25 0.16
CA GLU A 56 -21.58 -15.98 -0.09
C GLU A 56 -20.50 -15.11 -0.73
N VAL A 57 -20.87 -14.32 -1.74
CA VAL A 57 -19.93 -13.42 -2.43
C VAL A 57 -19.39 -12.35 -1.48
N LEU A 58 -20.26 -11.75 -0.65
CA LEU A 58 -19.84 -10.75 0.33
C LEU A 58 -18.95 -11.34 1.42
N GLU A 59 -19.28 -12.50 1.98
CA GLU A 59 -18.44 -13.18 2.98
C GLU A 59 -17.05 -13.50 2.44
N LYS A 60 -16.98 -14.00 1.20
CA LYS A 60 -15.71 -14.27 0.55
C LYS A 60 -14.93 -12.98 0.28
N ALA A 61 -15.61 -11.94 -0.22
CA ALA A 61 -14.97 -10.65 -0.51
C ALA A 61 -14.45 -9.97 0.76
N GLU A 62 -15.15 -10.13 1.88
CA GLU A 62 -14.70 -9.64 3.19
C GLU A 62 -13.39 -10.31 3.63
N LYS A 63 -13.32 -11.64 3.52
CA LYS A 63 -12.09 -12.40 3.83
C LYS A 63 -10.93 -12.01 2.92
N ASP A 64 -11.20 -11.89 1.62
CA ASP A 64 -10.17 -11.50 0.65
C ASP A 64 -9.69 -10.06 0.88
N LEU A 65 -10.59 -9.12 1.21
CA LEU A 65 -10.25 -7.74 1.53
C LEU A 65 -9.46 -7.62 2.84
N ALA A 66 -9.83 -8.40 3.87
CA ALA A 66 -9.05 -8.50 5.11
C ALA A 66 -7.63 -8.99 4.81
N ALA A 67 -7.48 -10.05 3.98
CA ALA A 67 -6.17 -10.52 3.56
C ALA A 67 -5.37 -9.46 2.77
N VAL A 68 -6.03 -8.62 1.96
CA VAL A 68 -5.37 -7.48 1.29
C VAL A 68 -4.82 -6.48 2.30
N THR A 69 -5.61 -6.16 3.32
CA THR A 69 -5.23 -5.23 4.38
C THR A 69 -4.06 -5.80 5.21
N ASP A 70 -4.25 -6.99 5.78
CA ASP A 70 -3.33 -7.56 6.76
C ASP A 70 -1.99 -8.00 6.15
N ARG A 71 -1.99 -8.43 4.88
CA ARG A 71 -0.79 -8.94 4.22
C ARG A 71 -0.14 -7.91 3.30
N TYR A 72 -0.88 -7.39 2.32
CA TYR A 72 -0.30 -6.62 1.23
C TYR A 72 -0.14 -5.14 1.61
N MET A 73 -1.16 -4.54 2.24
CA MET A 73 -1.04 -3.16 2.74
C MET A 73 -0.03 -3.09 3.89
N SER A 74 0.00 -4.06 4.80
CA SER A 74 1.04 -4.14 5.85
C SER A 74 2.45 -4.22 5.28
N ARG A 75 2.67 -5.03 4.23
CA ARG A 75 3.97 -5.13 3.57
C ARG A 75 4.36 -3.80 2.91
N LEU A 76 3.43 -3.16 2.22
CA LEU A 76 3.66 -1.87 1.60
C LEU A 76 3.98 -0.79 2.65
N ALA A 77 3.26 -0.76 3.76
CA ALA A 77 3.51 0.16 4.87
C ALA A 77 4.93 -0.04 5.43
N LYS A 78 5.35 -1.28 5.67
CA LYS A 78 6.71 -1.61 6.12
C LYS A 78 7.80 -1.13 5.16
N GLU A 79 7.64 -1.34 3.86
CA GLU A 79 8.60 -0.85 2.87
C GLU A 79 8.67 0.69 2.80
N LEU A 80 7.59 1.39 3.17
CA LEU A 80 7.56 2.85 3.19
C LEU A 80 8.11 3.46 4.50
N GLN A 81 8.27 2.66 5.56
CA GLN A 81 8.82 3.14 6.84
C GLN A 81 10.22 3.75 6.67
N GLY A 82 10.50 4.80 7.44
CA GLY A 82 11.80 5.48 7.45
C GLY A 82 12.16 6.15 6.12
N THR A 83 11.18 6.48 5.28
CA THR A 83 11.42 7.19 4.00
C THR A 83 10.45 8.32 3.82
N ASP A 84 10.92 9.35 3.15
CA ASP A 84 10.07 10.44 2.69
C ASP A 84 9.05 9.88 1.68
N PHE A 85 7.81 9.70 2.16
CA PHE A 85 6.70 9.13 1.40
C PHE A 85 6.47 9.89 0.09
N TRP A 86 6.78 11.19 0.03
CA TRP A 86 6.59 12.00 -1.17
C TRP A 86 7.52 11.56 -2.31
N LYS A 87 8.75 11.13 -2.00
CA LYS A 87 9.72 10.67 -3.02
C LYS A 87 9.26 9.39 -3.71
N LEU A 88 8.55 8.52 -3.00
CA LEU A 88 8.08 7.23 -3.51
C LEU A 88 6.60 7.23 -3.86
N ARG A 89 5.89 8.36 -3.79
CA ARG A 89 4.45 8.48 -4.07
C ARG A 89 4.01 7.78 -5.35
N ARG A 90 4.74 8.00 -6.45
CA ARG A 90 4.42 7.38 -7.76
C ARG A 90 4.58 5.86 -7.77
N ALA A 91 5.40 5.30 -6.88
CA ALA A 91 5.64 3.86 -6.79
C ALA A 91 4.50 3.11 -6.10
N TYR A 92 3.80 3.74 -5.14
CA TYR A 92 2.76 3.09 -4.34
C TYR A 92 1.34 3.61 -4.57
N SER A 93 1.17 4.82 -5.11
CA SER A 93 -0.15 5.43 -5.28
C SER A 93 -1.14 4.56 -6.06
N PRO A 94 -0.75 3.82 -7.12
CA PRO A 94 -1.71 2.97 -7.83
C PRO A 94 -2.24 1.82 -6.95
N GLY A 95 -1.40 1.24 -6.09
CA GLY A 95 -1.82 0.18 -5.14
C GLY A 95 -2.83 0.70 -4.13
N VAL A 96 -2.54 1.86 -3.53
CA VAL A 96 -3.42 2.47 -2.53
C VAL A 96 -4.75 2.90 -3.14
N GLN A 97 -4.76 3.48 -4.34
CA GLN A 97 -5.99 3.85 -5.04
C GLN A 97 -6.90 2.65 -5.26
N GLU A 98 -6.34 1.54 -5.76
CA GLU A 98 -7.09 0.30 -5.99
C GLU A 98 -7.63 -0.30 -4.69
N TYR A 99 -6.85 -0.26 -3.60
CA TYR A 99 -7.30 -0.71 -2.29
C TYR A 99 -8.49 0.11 -1.79
N VAL A 100 -8.41 1.44 -1.89
CA VAL A 100 -9.49 2.35 -1.49
C VAL A 100 -10.75 2.06 -2.32
N GLU A 101 -10.62 1.85 -3.63
CA GLU A 101 -11.74 1.44 -4.48
C GLU A 101 -12.34 0.10 -4.01
N ALA A 102 -11.52 -0.92 -3.76
CA ALA A 102 -12.00 -2.21 -3.29
C ALA A 102 -12.75 -2.11 -1.95
N ALA A 103 -12.20 -1.39 -0.98
CA ALA A 103 -12.80 -1.22 0.35
C ALA A 103 -14.11 -0.43 0.31
N THR A 104 -14.13 0.69 -0.43
CA THR A 104 -15.32 1.52 -0.57
C THR A 104 -16.42 0.82 -1.36
N PHE A 105 -16.07 0.14 -2.46
CA PHE A 105 -17.03 -0.62 -3.27
C PHE A 105 -17.61 -1.80 -2.49
N PHE A 106 -16.78 -2.55 -1.75
CA PHE A 106 -17.25 -3.62 -0.87
C PHE A 106 -18.26 -3.10 0.16
N LYS A 107 -17.94 -2.01 0.89
CA LYS A 107 -18.86 -1.44 1.89
C LYS A 107 -20.14 -0.92 1.26
N PHE A 108 -20.06 -0.28 0.09
CA PHE A 108 -21.24 0.14 -0.64
C PHE A 108 -22.14 -1.06 -0.98
N CYS A 109 -21.56 -2.14 -1.51
CA CYS A 109 -22.33 -3.34 -1.81
C CYS A 109 -22.89 -4.04 -0.56
N LYS A 110 -22.19 -3.99 0.58
CA LYS A 110 -22.64 -4.61 1.85
C LYS A 110 -23.73 -3.80 2.56
N ALA A 111 -23.52 -2.50 2.73
CA ALA A 111 -24.31 -1.63 3.61
C ALA A 111 -25.08 -0.50 2.88
N GLY A 112 -24.84 -0.28 1.58
CA GLY A 112 -25.46 0.81 0.81
C GLY A 112 -24.86 2.19 1.08
N THR A 113 -23.75 2.27 1.81
CA THR A 113 -23.06 3.53 2.19
C THR A 113 -21.60 3.50 1.76
N LEU A 114 -21.00 4.67 1.53
CA LEU A 114 -19.57 4.76 1.24
C LEU A 114 -18.72 4.77 2.52
N LEU A 115 -17.50 4.26 2.42
CA LEU A 115 -16.48 4.39 3.46
C LEU A 115 -15.91 5.80 3.43
N ASN A 116 -15.80 6.46 4.58
CA ASN A 116 -15.19 7.77 4.68
C ASN A 116 -13.68 7.68 4.97
N LEU A 117 -12.98 8.81 4.91
CA LEU A 117 -11.53 8.86 5.10
C LEU A 117 -11.11 8.38 6.50
N ASP A 118 -11.85 8.75 7.54
CA ASP A 118 -11.52 8.40 8.92
C ASP A 118 -11.63 6.88 9.16
N GLU A 119 -12.65 6.25 8.58
CA GLU A 119 -12.84 4.80 8.63
C GLU A 119 -11.74 4.05 7.87
N ILE A 120 -11.30 4.55 6.70
CA ILE A 120 -10.16 3.98 5.95
C ILE A 120 -8.89 4.09 6.79
N ASN A 121 -8.63 5.27 7.35
CA ASN A 121 -7.46 5.51 8.18
C ASN A 121 -7.48 4.60 9.42
N ALA A 122 -8.62 4.45 10.08
CA ALA A 122 -8.77 3.54 11.23
C ALA A 122 -8.42 2.09 10.89
N ALA A 123 -8.75 1.61 9.69
CA ALA A 123 -8.37 0.27 9.24
C ALA A 123 -6.86 0.11 8.97
N LEU A 124 -6.17 1.19 8.60
CA LEU A 124 -4.74 1.19 8.26
C LEU A 124 -3.83 1.63 9.40
N LEU A 125 -4.36 2.33 10.42
CA LEU A 125 -3.60 2.77 11.60
C LEU A 125 -2.88 1.62 12.32
N PRO A 126 -3.48 0.43 12.53
CA PRO A 126 -2.79 -0.71 13.14
C PRO A 126 -1.59 -1.23 12.34
N LEU A 127 -1.48 -0.85 11.07
CA LEU A 127 -0.38 -1.25 10.20
C LEU A 127 0.83 -0.33 10.35
N SER A 128 0.66 0.85 10.96
CA SER A 128 1.77 1.72 11.36
C SER A 128 2.42 1.18 12.64
N ASP A 129 3.74 1.34 12.73
CA ASP A 129 4.46 1.03 13.95
C ASP A 129 4.05 2.04 15.05
N PRO A 130 3.62 1.58 16.25
CA PRO A 130 3.23 2.46 17.37
C PRO A 130 4.34 3.46 17.77
N SER A 131 5.60 3.16 17.45
CA SER A 131 6.73 4.05 17.73
C SER A 131 6.77 5.34 16.90
N LEU A 132 5.95 5.46 15.85
CA LEU A 132 5.91 6.64 14.97
C LEU A 132 4.89 7.72 15.39
N GLU A 133 4.01 7.45 16.38
CA GLU A 133 3.13 8.50 16.93
C GLU A 133 3.87 9.47 17.88
N LEU A 134 5.05 9.10 18.37
CA LEU A 134 5.85 9.90 19.32
C LEU A 134 6.69 11.02 18.68
N CYS A 135 6.66 11.17 17.35
CA CYS A 135 7.41 12.19 16.61
C CYS A 135 6.50 13.04 15.71
N ARG A 136 5.33 13.46 16.22
CA ARG A 136 4.58 14.59 15.66
C ARG A 136 4.68 15.80 16.58
#